data_AF-A0A7W4AWZ9-F1
#
_entry.id   AF-A0A7W4AWZ9-F1
#
_cell.length_a   1.000
_cell.length_b   1.000
_cell.length_c   1.000
_cell.angle_alpha   90.00
_cell.angle_beta   90.00
_cell.angle_gamma   90.00
#
_symmetry.space_group_name_H-M   'P 1'
#
loop_
_entity.id
_entity.type
_entity.pdbx_description
1 polymer ?
#
loop_
_entity_poly.entity_id
_entity_poly.type
_entity_poly.pdbx_seq_one_letter_code
_entity_poly.pdbx_strand_id
1 'polypeptide(L)'
;MRKGLIEAIILGFGLLSYIATAMAQVNHVSINSRQFEVNHLPQLKVNVVAQNDDVSRLGFYIRQLENNKVEQQKLTVQAINRFLLQLNGSEIISDSNAQLIITEATSTGAVTLAVVAIFDAPYSLNGAKIAVNSEHRPIPDANLPVMSTSKHQQVDHRVAQVPSVPSSTIVPTQQVNCLLERDNSDTLWRIANRYKQQWNTSVYGAMLAIFEANLLAFSKQKIHLLLKDVPLNCPSTMILAQYDNKAVDKKVFEAIEAKHANQ
;
A
#
# COMPACT_ATOMS: atom_id res chain seq x y z
N MET A 1 -83.31 -6.73 -7.19
CA MET A 1 -82.74 -5.42 -6.80
C MET A 1 -81.57 -5.66 -5.86
N ARG A 2 -80.42 -5.11 -6.20
CA ARG A 2 -79.13 -5.20 -5.50
C ARG A 2 -79.16 -4.48 -4.14
N LYS A 3 -78.41 -5.02 -3.17
CA LYS A 3 -77.71 -4.38 -2.02
C LYS A 3 -77.06 -5.56 -1.28
N GLY A 4 -75.75 -5.76 -1.17
CA GLY A 4 -74.61 -4.85 -1.16
C GLY A 4 -73.80 -5.23 0.08
N LEU A 5 -73.06 -6.34 0.03
CA LEU A 5 -72.18 -6.79 1.12
C LEU A 5 -70.74 -6.47 0.71
N ILE A 6 -70.12 -5.53 1.42
CA ILE A 6 -68.71 -5.17 1.26
C ILE A 6 -67.93 -6.14 2.16
N GLU A 7 -67.27 -7.11 1.54
CA GLU A 7 -66.25 -7.91 2.25
C GLU A 7 -64.91 -7.16 2.21
N ALA A 8 -64.42 -6.81 3.39
CA ALA A 8 -63.04 -6.38 3.58
C ALA A 8 -62.14 -7.62 3.65
N ILE A 9 -61.62 -8.05 2.50
CA ILE A 9 -60.57 -9.07 2.44
C ILE A 9 -59.24 -8.38 2.73
N ILE A 10 -58.75 -8.52 3.96
CA ILE A 10 -57.39 -8.14 4.34
C ILE A 10 -56.46 -9.21 3.74
N LEU A 11 -55.91 -8.92 2.56
CA LEU A 11 -54.81 -9.66 1.96
C LEU A 11 -53.55 -9.43 2.80
N GLY A 12 -53.25 -10.39 3.67
CA GLY A 12 -51.97 -10.48 4.37
C GLY A 12 -50.86 -10.79 3.39
N PHE A 13 -50.26 -9.76 2.78
CA PHE A 13 -48.99 -9.86 2.09
C PHE A 13 -47.90 -10.11 3.15
N GLY A 14 -47.55 -11.38 3.33
CA GLY A 14 -46.38 -11.78 4.10
C GLY A 14 -45.14 -11.14 3.46
N LEU A 15 -44.51 -10.22 4.21
CA LEU A 15 -43.19 -9.70 3.89
C LEU A 15 -42.22 -10.87 3.79
N LEU A 16 -41.84 -11.23 2.56
CA LEU A 16 -40.59 -11.91 2.29
C LEU A 16 -39.47 -10.94 2.69
N SER A 17 -38.98 -11.10 3.92
CA SER A 17 -37.78 -10.45 4.40
C SER A 17 -36.61 -10.91 3.53
N TYR A 18 -36.25 -10.11 2.54
CA TYR A 18 -34.99 -10.20 1.81
C TYR A 18 -33.87 -9.95 2.81
N ILE A 19 -33.32 -11.03 3.38
CA ILE A 19 -32.08 -10.97 4.14
C ILE A 19 -30.99 -10.75 3.09
N ALA A 20 -30.59 -9.50 2.88
CA ALA A 20 -29.43 -9.19 2.07
C ALA A 20 -28.20 -9.76 2.79
N THR A 21 -27.73 -10.93 2.34
CA THR A 21 -26.44 -11.46 2.76
C THR A 21 -25.37 -10.46 2.33
N ALA A 22 -24.74 -9.80 3.30
CA ALA A 22 -23.63 -8.90 3.04
C ALA A 22 -22.47 -9.71 2.45
N MET A 23 -22.28 -9.59 1.14
CA MET A 23 -21.08 -10.05 0.44
C MET A 23 -19.92 -9.19 0.93
N ALA A 24 -18.83 -9.77 1.42
CA ALA A 24 -17.64 -8.97 1.74
C ALA A 24 -16.99 -8.60 0.40
N GLN A 25 -17.23 -7.37 -0.05
CA GLN A 25 -16.51 -6.86 -1.21
C GLN A 25 -15.04 -6.68 -0.84
N VAL A 26 -14.13 -7.16 -1.69
CA VAL A 26 -12.72 -6.81 -1.59
C VAL A 26 -12.51 -5.56 -2.42
N ASN A 27 -12.19 -4.46 -1.74
CA ASN A 27 -11.99 -3.16 -2.36
C ASN A 27 -10.61 -3.08 -3.01
N HIS A 28 -9.61 -3.72 -2.41
CA HIS A 28 -8.24 -3.69 -2.91
C HIS A 28 -7.41 -4.87 -2.39
N VAL A 29 -6.55 -5.42 -3.26
CA VAL A 29 -5.51 -6.40 -2.91
C VAL A 29 -4.23 -6.06 -3.62
N SER A 30 -3.12 -6.01 -2.89
CA SER A 30 -1.78 -5.89 -3.46
C SER A 30 -0.77 -6.75 -2.71
N ILE A 31 0.23 -7.26 -3.43
CA ILE A 31 1.36 -7.99 -2.84
C ILE A 31 2.46 -6.97 -2.54
N ASN A 32 2.69 -6.70 -1.25
CA ASN A 32 3.72 -5.76 -0.79
C ASN A 32 5.12 -6.32 -1.02
N SER A 33 5.29 -7.61 -0.77
CA SER A 33 6.56 -8.29 -0.99
C SER A 33 6.35 -9.77 -1.25
N ARG A 34 6.96 -10.24 -2.33
CA ARG A 34 7.24 -11.64 -2.59
C ARG A 34 8.51 -12.03 -1.83
N GLN A 35 8.41 -12.98 -0.91
CA GLN A 35 9.51 -13.37 -0.02
C GLN A 35 10.07 -14.75 -0.36
N PHE A 36 9.94 -15.15 -1.64
CA PHE A 36 10.38 -16.44 -2.15
C PHE A 36 10.71 -16.32 -3.64
N GLU A 37 11.53 -17.21 -4.18
CA GLU A 37 11.81 -17.33 -5.61
C GLU A 37 11.07 -18.50 -6.26
N VAL A 38 11.10 -18.60 -7.59
CA VAL A 38 10.62 -19.80 -8.28
C VAL A 38 11.35 -21.03 -7.70
N ASN A 39 10.65 -22.16 -7.66
CA ASN A 39 11.09 -23.42 -7.06
C ASN A 39 11.31 -23.37 -5.54
N HIS A 40 10.66 -22.44 -4.84
CA HIS A 40 10.66 -22.36 -3.38
C HIS A 40 9.24 -22.40 -2.81
N LEU A 41 9.16 -22.62 -1.49
CA LEU A 41 7.90 -22.48 -0.75
C LEU A 41 7.46 -21.01 -0.75
N PRO A 42 6.19 -20.72 -1.04
CA PRO A 42 5.73 -19.37 -1.21
C PRO A 42 5.51 -18.69 0.14
N GLN A 43 6.06 -17.49 0.25
CA GLN A 43 5.82 -16.58 1.35
C GLN A 43 5.53 -15.18 0.81
N LEU A 44 4.38 -14.62 1.19
CA LEU A 44 3.90 -13.33 0.70
C LEU A 44 3.50 -12.42 1.85
N LYS A 45 3.76 -11.13 1.68
CA LYS A 45 3.17 -10.07 2.49
C LYS A 45 2.18 -9.31 1.64
N VAL A 46 0.92 -9.28 2.06
CA VAL A 46 -0.20 -8.81 1.23
C VAL A 46 -1.01 -7.76 1.98
N ASN A 47 -1.31 -6.65 1.31
CA ASN A 47 -2.31 -5.69 1.75
C ASN A 47 -3.68 -6.09 1.20
N VAL A 48 -4.67 -6.19 2.07
CA VAL A 48 -6.06 -6.51 1.72
C VAL A 48 -6.97 -5.52 2.43
N VAL A 49 -7.83 -4.85 1.65
CA VAL A 49 -8.91 -4.02 2.16
C VAL A 49 -10.22 -4.67 1.77
N ALA A 50 -10.95 -5.16 2.75
CA ALA A 50 -12.25 -5.80 2.60
C ALA A 50 -13.35 -4.94 3.24
N GLN A 51 -14.58 -5.11 2.78
CA GLN A 51 -15.74 -4.43 3.35
C GLN A 51 -15.90 -4.81 4.83
N ASN A 52 -16.15 -3.79 5.67
CA ASN A 52 -16.17 -3.91 7.13
C ASN A 52 -14.85 -4.38 7.76
N ASP A 53 -13.75 -4.37 6.99
CA ASP A 53 -12.42 -4.78 7.42
C ASP A 53 -12.35 -6.23 7.94
N ASP A 54 -13.27 -7.08 7.48
CA ASP A 54 -13.34 -8.50 7.84
C ASP A 54 -12.66 -9.37 6.78
N VAL A 55 -11.41 -9.71 7.04
CA VAL A 55 -10.60 -10.61 6.21
C VAL A 55 -10.77 -12.09 6.57
N SER A 56 -11.50 -12.41 7.64
CA SER A 56 -11.66 -13.80 8.12
C SER A 56 -12.49 -14.67 7.19
N ARG A 57 -13.36 -14.04 6.39
CA ARG A 57 -14.19 -14.68 5.38
C ARG A 57 -13.45 -14.98 4.07
N LEU A 58 -12.22 -14.47 3.94
CA LEU A 58 -11.43 -14.59 2.72
C LEU A 58 -10.59 -15.87 2.73
N GLY A 59 -10.61 -16.57 1.60
CA GLY A 59 -9.69 -17.66 1.29
C GLY A 59 -8.61 -17.21 0.33
N PHE A 60 -7.35 -17.53 0.64
CA PHE A 60 -6.18 -17.20 -0.17
C PHE A 60 -5.58 -18.49 -0.74
N TYR A 61 -5.35 -18.49 -2.05
CA TYR A 61 -4.84 -19.66 -2.77
C TYR A 61 -3.77 -19.25 -3.77
N ILE A 62 -2.79 -20.11 -4.00
CA ILE A 62 -1.92 -19.98 -5.18
C ILE A 62 -2.36 -20.99 -6.21
N ARG A 63 -2.62 -20.52 -7.43
CA ARG A 63 -2.90 -21.33 -8.60
C ARG A 63 -1.66 -21.34 -9.50
N GLN A 64 -1.20 -22.52 -9.87
CA GLN A 64 -0.06 -22.71 -10.77
C GLN A 64 -0.33 -23.83 -11.77
N LEU A 65 0.42 -23.85 -12.88
CA LEU A 65 0.44 -24.93 -13.84
C LEU A 65 1.63 -25.86 -13.57
N GLU A 66 1.36 -27.10 -13.17
CA GLU A 66 2.38 -28.14 -12.98
C GLU A 66 2.06 -29.33 -13.90
N ASN A 67 3.01 -29.73 -14.76
CA ASN A 67 2.82 -30.84 -15.72
C ASN A 67 1.53 -30.73 -16.57
N ASN A 68 1.21 -29.52 -17.06
CA ASN A 68 -0.03 -29.19 -17.78
C ASN A 68 -1.33 -29.37 -16.99
N LYS A 69 -1.25 -29.54 -15.67
CA LYS A 69 -2.40 -29.61 -14.77
C LYS A 69 -2.44 -28.36 -13.90
N VAL A 70 -3.64 -27.78 -13.76
CA VAL A 70 -3.86 -26.65 -12.87
C VAL A 70 -3.92 -27.20 -11.44
N GLU A 71 -2.96 -26.79 -10.63
CA GLU A 71 -2.90 -27.11 -9.21
C GLU A 71 -3.21 -25.85 -8.40
N GLN A 72 -3.87 -26.02 -7.26
CA GLN A 72 -4.25 -24.93 -6.38
C GLN A 72 -4.00 -25.30 -4.91
N GLN A 73 -3.11 -24.57 -4.26
CA GLN A 73 -2.84 -24.73 -2.83
C GLN A 73 -3.52 -23.63 -2.01
N LYS A 74 -4.06 -23.98 -0.84
CA LYS A 74 -4.59 -23.01 0.12
C LYS A 74 -3.44 -22.46 0.97
N LEU A 75 -3.38 -21.15 1.13
CA LEU A 75 -2.37 -20.51 1.96
C LEU A 75 -2.83 -20.42 3.41
N THR A 76 -1.88 -20.59 4.32
CA THR A 76 -2.06 -20.23 5.72
C THR A 76 -1.97 -18.72 5.86
N VAL A 77 -2.88 -18.16 6.66
CA VAL A 77 -3.00 -16.72 6.86
C VAL A 77 -2.58 -16.39 8.28
N GLN A 78 -1.62 -15.48 8.42
CA GLN A 78 -1.25 -14.87 9.68
C GLN A 78 -1.51 -13.36 9.56
N ALA A 79 -2.51 -12.85 10.29
CA ALA A 79 -2.78 -11.43 10.31
C ALA A 79 -1.66 -10.71 11.07
N ILE A 80 -0.96 -9.80 10.40
CA ILE A 80 -0.03 -8.87 11.05
C ILE A 80 -0.83 -7.69 11.61
N ASN A 81 -1.84 -7.25 10.85
CA ASN A 81 -2.89 -6.35 11.30
C ASN A 81 -4.14 -6.52 10.41
N ARG A 82 -5.16 -5.69 10.62
CA ARG A 82 -6.45 -5.75 9.89
C ARG A 82 -6.36 -5.62 8.36
N PHE A 83 -5.28 -5.07 7.83
CA PHE A 83 -5.05 -4.91 6.39
C PHE A 83 -3.87 -5.71 5.87
N LEU A 84 -2.94 -6.08 6.75
CA LEU A 84 -1.66 -6.68 6.36
C LEU A 84 -1.63 -8.14 6.79
N LEU A 85 -1.50 -9.02 5.80
CA LEU A 85 -1.48 -10.46 5.97
C LEU A 85 -0.12 -11.01 5.58
N GLN A 86 0.38 -11.93 6.39
CA GLN A 86 1.45 -12.84 6.03
C GLN A 86 0.81 -14.12 5.52
N LEU A 87 1.08 -14.48 4.27
CA LEU A 87 0.59 -15.71 3.65
C LEU A 87 1.75 -16.67 3.47
N ASN A 88 1.56 -17.93 3.87
CA ASN A 88 2.56 -18.98 3.69
C ASN A 88 1.91 -20.21 3.04
N GLY A 89 2.55 -20.75 2.00
CA GLY A 89 2.16 -22.02 1.39
C GLY A 89 3.07 -23.16 1.78
N SER A 90 2.60 -24.38 1.53
CA SER A 90 3.26 -25.63 1.90
C SER A 90 3.82 -26.39 0.71
N GLU A 91 3.49 -25.97 -0.52
CA GLU A 91 3.94 -26.61 -1.75
C GLU A 91 4.81 -25.66 -2.56
N ILE A 92 5.80 -26.23 -3.26
CA ILE A 92 6.75 -25.48 -4.08
C ILE A 92 6.01 -24.83 -5.25
N ILE A 93 6.36 -23.57 -5.55
CA ILE A 93 5.87 -22.89 -6.75
C ILE A 93 6.91 -22.98 -7.86
N SER A 94 6.64 -23.75 -8.90
CA SER A 94 7.53 -23.92 -10.06
C SER A 94 7.10 -23.12 -11.29
N ASP A 95 5.85 -22.67 -11.35
CA ASP A 95 5.31 -21.87 -12.45
C ASP A 95 5.58 -20.36 -12.25
N SER A 96 6.33 -19.74 -13.16
CA SER A 96 6.59 -18.29 -13.15
C SER A 96 5.34 -17.45 -13.42
N ASN A 97 4.23 -18.05 -13.89
CA ASN A 97 2.95 -17.39 -14.13
C ASN A 97 1.94 -17.65 -13.00
N ALA A 98 2.38 -18.17 -11.86
CA ALA A 98 1.51 -18.47 -10.73
C ALA A 98 0.77 -17.22 -10.23
N GLN A 99 -0.47 -17.44 -9.79
CA GLN A 99 -1.41 -16.39 -9.42
C GLN A 99 -1.91 -16.57 -7.99
N LEU A 100 -1.99 -15.48 -7.24
CA LEU A 100 -2.70 -15.41 -5.97
C LEU A 100 -4.19 -15.21 -6.26
N ILE A 101 -5.01 -16.13 -5.79
CA ILE A 101 -6.46 -16.11 -5.91
C ILE A 101 -7.06 -15.81 -4.55
N ILE A 102 -7.91 -14.79 -4.49
CA ILE A 102 -8.64 -14.38 -3.29
C ILE A 102 -10.09 -14.75 -3.52
N THR A 103 -10.68 -15.46 -2.56
CA THR A 103 -12.05 -15.95 -2.63
C THR A 103 -12.81 -15.58 -1.36
N GLU A 104 -14.14 -15.59 -1.42
CA GLU A 104 -15.01 -15.53 -0.25
C GLU A 104 -15.95 -16.74 -0.25
N ALA A 105 -16.15 -17.35 0.92
CA ALA A 105 -17.18 -18.37 1.09
C ALA A 105 -18.57 -17.72 1.17
N THR A 106 -19.46 -18.12 0.27
CA THR A 106 -20.87 -17.72 0.26
C THR A 106 -21.78 -18.93 0.49
N SER A 107 -23.08 -18.70 0.72
CA SER A 107 -24.07 -19.77 0.84
C SER A 107 -24.19 -20.66 -0.41
N THR A 108 -23.77 -20.16 -1.57
CA THR A 108 -23.82 -20.87 -2.87
C THR A 108 -22.48 -21.45 -3.29
N GLY A 109 -21.42 -21.29 -2.49
CA GLY A 109 -20.06 -21.73 -2.81
C GLY A 109 -19.02 -20.61 -2.70
N ALA A 110 -17.78 -20.89 -3.10
CA ALA A 110 -16.72 -19.89 -3.09
C ALA A 110 -16.80 -18.97 -4.32
N VAL A 111 -16.73 -17.65 -4.10
CA VAL A 111 -16.68 -16.64 -5.17
C VAL A 111 -15.26 -16.07 -5.25
N THR A 112 -14.70 -15.98 -6.46
CA THR A 112 -13.40 -15.32 -6.67
C THR A 112 -13.57 -13.80 -6.67
N LEU A 113 -12.82 -13.13 -5.80
CA LEU A 113 -12.86 -11.68 -5.62
C LEU A 113 -11.69 -10.97 -6.30
N ALA A 114 -10.51 -11.59 -6.34
CA ALA A 114 -9.33 -11.02 -7.00
C ALA A 114 -8.34 -12.09 -7.45
N VAL A 115 -7.57 -11.74 -8.48
CA VAL A 115 -6.52 -12.57 -9.08
C VAL A 115 -5.30 -11.68 -9.32
N VAL A 116 -4.15 -12.04 -8.75
CA VAL A 116 -2.92 -11.23 -8.80
C VAL A 116 -1.75 -12.08 -9.26
N ALA A 117 -0.98 -11.62 -10.24
CA ALA A 117 0.27 -12.28 -10.65
C ALA A 117 1.32 -12.16 -9.54
N ILE A 118 1.88 -13.29 -9.09
CA ILE A 118 2.74 -13.29 -7.90
C ILE A 118 4.15 -12.78 -8.23
N PHE A 119 4.65 -13.05 -9.42
CA PHE A 119 6.02 -12.71 -9.82
C PHE A 119 6.21 -11.28 -10.34
N ASP A 120 5.11 -10.56 -10.58
CA ASP A 120 5.14 -9.12 -10.84
C ASP A 120 5.42 -8.31 -9.56
N ALA A 121 5.24 -8.94 -8.39
CA ALA A 121 5.46 -8.31 -7.10
C ALA A 121 6.96 -8.24 -6.73
N PRO A 122 7.38 -7.17 -6.01
CA PRO A 122 8.78 -6.98 -5.66
C PRO A 122 9.29 -8.06 -4.71
N TYR A 123 10.53 -8.51 -4.92
CA TYR A 123 11.19 -9.48 -4.05
C TYR A 123 11.77 -8.81 -2.80
N SER A 124 11.48 -9.31 -1.60
CA SER A 124 12.07 -8.82 -0.34
C SER A 124 11.98 -9.83 0.82
N LEU A 125 13.12 -10.13 1.46
CA LEU A 125 13.22 -11.06 2.59
C LEU A 125 13.19 -10.40 3.98
N ASN A 126 12.92 -9.09 4.06
CA ASN A 126 12.93 -8.38 5.34
C ASN A 126 11.76 -8.82 6.24
N GLY A 127 12.01 -9.85 7.06
CA GLY A 127 11.11 -10.31 8.10
C GLY A 127 11.09 -9.33 9.27
N ALA A 128 9.89 -8.98 9.75
CA ALA A 128 9.76 -8.27 11.01
C ALA A 128 10.15 -9.21 12.16
N LYS A 129 11.39 -9.09 12.66
CA LYS A 129 11.81 -9.79 13.88
C LYS A 129 11.24 -9.05 15.09
N ILE A 130 10.60 -9.78 16.00
CA ILE A 130 10.19 -9.26 17.31
C ILE A 130 11.47 -9.02 18.13
N ALA A 131 11.78 -7.75 18.40
CA ALA A 131 12.88 -7.38 19.30
C ALA A 131 12.36 -7.36 20.74
N VAL A 132 12.87 -8.28 21.55
CA VAL A 132 12.73 -8.24 23.02
C VAL A 132 13.63 -7.12 23.53
N ASN A 133 13.04 -6.17 24.26
CA ASN A 133 13.72 -5.02 24.84
C ASN A 133 14.84 -5.47 25.79
N SER A 134 16.03 -4.90 25.62
CA SER A 134 16.95 -4.70 26.74
C SER A 134 17.52 -3.29 26.64
N GLU A 135 17.17 -2.50 27.65
CA GLU A 135 17.61 -1.14 27.89
C GLU A 135 19.13 -1.09 28.07
N HIS A 136 19.77 -0.03 27.59
CA HIS A 136 20.64 0.87 28.37
C HIS A 136 21.37 1.83 27.41
N ARG A 137 21.05 3.12 27.56
CA ARG A 137 21.76 4.25 26.95
C ARG A 137 22.88 4.70 27.91
N PRO A 138 24.00 5.21 27.39
CA PRO A 138 24.40 6.56 27.82
C PRO A 138 24.78 7.49 26.66
N ILE A 139 24.54 8.78 26.87
CA ILE A 139 25.07 9.93 26.11
C ILE A 139 26.41 10.32 26.73
N PRO A 140 27.37 10.85 25.95
CA PRO A 140 27.84 12.22 26.22
C PRO A 140 28.12 12.99 24.90
N ASP A 141 27.55 14.18 24.71
CA ASP A 141 27.95 15.53 25.17
C ASP A 141 29.08 16.19 24.36
N ALA A 142 28.85 17.47 24.11
CA ALA A 142 29.45 18.33 23.10
C ALA A 142 30.92 18.74 23.35
N ASN A 143 31.63 19.13 22.28
CA ASN A 143 32.38 20.39 22.21
C ASN A 143 32.90 20.70 20.78
N LEU A 144 32.65 21.94 20.34
CA LEU A 144 33.22 22.64 19.17
C LEU A 144 34.66 23.13 19.47
N PRO A 145 35.47 23.50 18.45
CA PRO A 145 35.53 24.92 18.05
C PRO A 145 35.71 25.22 16.55
N VAL A 146 35.47 26.49 16.24
CA VAL A 146 35.37 27.21 14.95
C VAL A 146 36.71 27.84 14.53
N MET A 147 36.98 27.95 13.22
CA MET A 147 37.63 29.06 12.46
C MET A 147 38.07 28.52 11.08
N SER A 148 38.16 29.25 9.96
CA SER A 148 37.64 30.52 9.45
C SER A 148 38.13 30.64 8.00
N THR A 149 37.34 31.34 7.16
CA THR A 149 37.73 32.17 5.98
C THR A 149 38.53 31.56 4.80
N SER A 150 37.97 31.66 3.59
CA SER A 150 38.42 32.68 2.60
C SER A 150 37.55 32.72 1.32
N LYS A 151 37.40 33.94 0.80
CA LYS A 151 36.63 34.39 -0.37
C LYS A 151 37.43 34.24 -1.68
N HIS A 152 36.75 34.07 -2.82
CA HIS A 152 36.98 34.71 -4.13
C HIS A 152 35.92 34.16 -5.10
N GLN A 153 35.48 34.79 -6.18
CA GLN A 153 35.19 36.17 -6.53
C GLN A 153 34.28 36.07 -7.77
N GLN A 154 33.29 36.94 -7.82
CA GLN A 154 32.22 37.04 -8.79
C GLN A 154 32.74 37.60 -10.12
N VAL A 155 32.30 37.04 -11.25
CA VAL A 155 32.25 37.76 -12.54
C VAL A 155 30.88 37.49 -13.17
N ASP A 156 30.16 38.60 -13.34
CA ASP A 156 28.85 38.79 -13.96
C ASP A 156 29.02 39.01 -15.47
N HIS A 157 28.20 38.40 -16.32
CA HIS A 157 27.79 38.94 -17.63
C HIS A 157 26.32 38.59 -17.91
N ARG A 158 25.45 39.60 -17.76
CA ARG A 158 24.07 39.73 -18.25
C ARG A 158 24.12 40.21 -19.73
N VAL A 159 23.29 39.80 -20.71
CA VAL A 159 21.88 40.14 -21.03
C VAL A 159 21.60 39.39 -22.37
N ALA A 160 20.52 38.65 -22.59
CA ALA A 160 19.28 39.15 -23.21
C ALA A 160 18.17 38.08 -23.28
N GLN A 161 16.93 38.56 -23.17
CA GLN A 161 15.62 37.91 -23.21
C GLN A 161 15.01 38.28 -24.58
N VAL A 162 14.10 37.58 -25.29
CA VAL A 162 12.70 37.16 -25.03
C VAL A 162 12.20 36.28 -26.26
N PRO A 163 10.90 35.88 -26.46
CA PRO A 163 10.26 34.57 -26.17
C PRO A 163 9.64 33.80 -27.38
N SER A 164 9.26 32.51 -27.21
CA SER A 164 7.99 31.92 -27.73
C SER A 164 7.81 30.43 -27.32
N VAL A 165 6.54 29.97 -27.31
CA VAL A 165 5.90 28.92 -26.47
C VAL A 165 5.89 27.49 -27.12
N PRO A 166 5.13 26.47 -26.64
CA PRO A 166 5.66 25.21 -26.09
C PRO A 166 5.50 23.98 -27.01
N SER A 167 6.35 22.97 -26.85
CA SER A 167 6.04 21.61 -27.33
C SER A 167 6.09 20.64 -26.17
N SER A 168 4.90 20.17 -25.81
CA SER A 168 4.70 19.03 -24.92
C SER A 168 5.24 17.78 -25.61
N THR A 169 6.32 17.23 -25.08
CA THR A 169 6.65 15.82 -25.27
C THR A 169 6.85 15.23 -23.89
N ILE A 170 5.82 14.54 -23.42
CA ILE A 170 5.89 13.69 -22.24
C ILE A 170 6.83 12.54 -22.61
N VAL A 171 8.10 12.67 -22.24
CA VAL A 171 9.03 11.55 -22.21
C VAL A 171 8.89 10.94 -20.82
N PRO A 172 8.42 9.69 -20.67
CA PRO A 172 8.53 9.00 -19.41
C PRO A 172 9.99 8.59 -19.25
N THR A 173 10.79 9.48 -18.66
CA THR A 173 12.10 9.11 -18.15
C THR A 173 11.87 8.14 -17.00
N GLN A 174 12.07 6.85 -17.25
CA GLN A 174 12.49 5.91 -16.22
C GLN A 174 13.78 6.48 -15.62
N GLN A 175 13.65 7.27 -14.55
CA GLN A 175 14.77 7.70 -13.74
C GLN A 175 15.23 6.48 -12.93
N VAL A 176 16.20 5.77 -13.51
CA VAL A 176 17.07 4.87 -12.77
C VAL A 176 17.82 5.76 -11.76
N ASN A 177 17.45 5.65 -10.48
CA ASN A 177 17.90 6.46 -9.34
C ASN A 177 17.25 7.85 -9.18
N CYS A 178 15.91 7.93 -9.15
CA CYS A 178 15.22 9.13 -8.68
C CYS A 178 15.30 9.26 -7.15
N LEU A 179 15.95 10.33 -6.68
CA LEU A 179 16.04 10.70 -5.26
C LEU A 179 15.20 11.95 -5.00
N LEU A 180 14.40 11.94 -3.93
CA LEU A 180 13.68 13.12 -3.46
C LEU A 180 14.66 14.09 -2.82
N GLU A 181 14.58 15.34 -3.24
CA GLU A 181 15.25 16.44 -2.58
C GLU A 181 14.60 16.66 -1.21
N ARG A 182 15.45 16.74 -0.17
CA ARG A 182 15.03 17.00 1.19
C ARG A 182 16.14 17.63 2.02
N ASP A 183 15.74 18.36 3.06
CA ASP A 183 16.64 18.83 4.11
C ASP A 183 16.50 18.00 5.40
N ASN A 184 17.45 18.13 6.32
CA ASN A 184 17.38 17.50 7.64
C ASN A 184 16.26 18.05 8.54
N SER A 185 15.64 19.15 8.15
CA SER A 185 14.46 19.75 8.79
C SER A 185 13.15 19.43 8.05
N ASP A 186 13.20 18.73 6.91
CA ASP A 186 11.99 18.32 6.19
C ASP A 186 11.15 17.34 7.01
N THR A 187 9.87 17.65 7.17
CA THR A 187 8.86 16.68 7.60
C THR A 187 8.35 15.92 6.38
N LEU A 188 7.79 14.73 6.60
CA LEU A 188 7.14 13.96 5.53
C LEU A 188 6.08 14.80 4.78
N TRP A 189 5.32 15.61 5.51
CA TRP A 189 4.32 16.51 4.93
C TRP A 189 4.95 17.59 4.03
N ARG A 190 6.07 18.21 4.44
CA ARG A 190 6.76 19.24 3.64
C ARG A 190 7.26 18.67 2.32
N ILE A 191 7.84 17.47 2.36
CA ILE A 191 8.29 16.73 1.17
C ILE A 191 7.09 16.38 0.28
N ALA A 192 6.05 15.76 0.83
CA ALA A 192 4.86 15.38 0.08
C ALA A 192 4.16 16.58 -0.58
N ASN A 193 4.10 17.73 0.12
CA ASN A 193 3.52 18.95 -0.42
C ASN A 193 4.33 19.55 -1.56
N ARG A 194 5.65 19.32 -1.60
CA ARG A 194 6.53 19.72 -2.71
C ARG A 194 6.21 18.92 -3.98
N TYR A 195 6.07 17.60 -3.87
CA TYR A 195 5.98 16.70 -5.02
C TYR A 195 4.55 16.39 -5.51
N LYS A 196 3.52 16.63 -4.69
CA LYS A 196 2.13 16.24 -5.03
C LYS A 196 1.62 16.75 -6.39
N GLN A 197 2.05 17.93 -6.85
CA GLN A 197 1.63 18.50 -8.14
C GLN A 197 2.29 17.75 -9.30
N GLN A 198 3.58 17.46 -9.19
CA GLN A 198 4.33 16.71 -10.18
C GLN A 198 3.80 15.28 -10.32
N TRP A 199 3.35 14.68 -9.22
CA TRP A 199 2.81 13.32 -9.20
C TRP A 199 1.29 13.24 -9.40
N ASN A 200 0.61 14.37 -9.59
CA ASN A 200 -0.84 14.43 -9.76
C ASN A 200 -1.62 13.66 -8.67
N THR A 201 -1.22 13.83 -7.40
CA THR A 201 -1.83 13.17 -6.24
C THR A 201 -2.17 14.19 -5.14
N SER A 202 -2.87 13.72 -4.10
CA SER A 202 -3.12 14.50 -2.90
C SER A 202 -1.87 14.57 -2.00
N VAL A 203 -1.85 15.49 -1.01
CA VAL A 203 -0.73 15.51 -0.06
C VAL A 203 -0.69 14.24 0.78
N TYR A 204 -1.85 13.66 1.10
CA TYR A 204 -1.96 12.40 1.81
C TYR A 204 -1.46 11.23 0.95
N GLY A 205 -1.85 11.21 -0.33
CA GLY A 205 -1.39 10.20 -1.27
C GLY A 205 0.11 10.25 -1.50
N ALA A 206 0.68 11.46 -1.65
CA ALA A 206 2.14 11.63 -1.71
C ALA A 206 2.85 11.18 -0.41
N MET A 207 2.30 11.48 0.77
CA MET A 207 2.89 11.01 2.04
C MET A 207 2.89 9.48 2.13
N LEU A 208 1.79 8.83 1.75
CA LEU A 208 1.66 7.37 1.76
C LEU A 208 2.58 6.72 0.72
N ALA A 209 2.66 7.28 -0.50
CA ALA A 209 3.52 6.81 -1.55
C ALA A 209 5.01 6.90 -1.17
N ILE A 210 5.44 8.01 -0.57
CA ILE A 210 6.81 8.18 -0.06
C ILE A 210 7.09 7.18 1.06
N PHE A 211 6.14 6.99 1.97
CA PHE A 211 6.26 6.06 3.08
C PHE A 211 6.44 4.61 2.60
N GLU A 212 5.60 4.16 1.66
CA GLU A 212 5.66 2.83 1.08
C GLU A 212 6.96 2.58 0.29
N ALA A 213 7.37 3.54 -0.54
CA ALA A 213 8.59 3.44 -1.32
C ALA A 213 9.87 3.45 -0.47
N ASN A 214 9.80 3.92 0.78
CA ASN A 214 10.96 4.20 1.62
C ASN A 214 10.81 3.73 3.08
N LEU A 215 10.25 2.55 3.33
CA LEU A 215 9.98 2.07 4.70
C LEU A 215 11.20 2.12 5.64
N LEU A 216 12.41 1.95 5.12
CA LEU A 216 13.65 2.00 5.91
C LEU A 216 14.06 3.43 6.33
N ALA A 217 13.50 4.46 5.70
CA ALA A 217 13.71 5.86 6.07
C ALA A 217 12.83 6.32 7.24
N PHE A 218 11.95 5.44 7.75
CA PHE A 218 11.06 5.72 8.87
C PHE A 218 11.42 4.87 10.09
N SER A 219 11.74 5.51 11.21
CA SER A 219 12.08 4.80 12.45
C SER A 219 10.90 3.97 12.91
N LYS A 220 11.18 2.70 13.30
CA LYS A 220 10.16 1.71 13.66
C LYS A 220 9.08 1.52 12.59
N GLN A 221 9.35 1.91 11.34
CA GLN A 221 8.37 1.94 10.25
C GLN A 221 7.12 2.74 10.62
N LYS A 222 7.27 3.79 11.43
CA LYS A 222 6.17 4.70 11.78
C LYS A 222 6.18 5.89 10.84
N ILE A 223 5.04 6.14 10.17
CA ILE A 223 4.90 7.19 9.17
C ILE A 223 5.27 8.61 9.66
N HIS A 224 5.11 8.88 10.96
CA HIS A 224 5.45 10.17 11.58
C HIS A 224 6.93 10.29 12.00
N LEU A 225 7.74 9.21 11.89
CA LEU A 225 9.12 9.16 12.35
C LEU A 225 10.13 9.13 11.18
N LEU A 226 10.10 10.14 10.33
CA LEU A 226 11.07 10.29 9.24
C LEU A 226 12.50 10.54 9.79
N LEU A 227 13.46 9.70 9.39
CA LEU A 227 14.88 9.87 9.73
C LEU A 227 15.48 11.03 8.95
N LYS A 228 16.43 11.77 9.54
CA LYS A 228 16.99 12.99 8.95
C LYS A 228 17.94 12.72 7.78
N ASP A 229 18.90 11.82 7.96
CA ASP A 229 20.01 11.61 7.03
C ASP A 229 19.83 10.38 6.11
N VAL A 230 18.59 9.90 5.95
CA VAL A 230 18.30 8.77 5.07
C VAL A 230 17.76 9.28 3.72
N PRO A 231 18.40 8.90 2.60
CA PRO A 231 17.91 9.23 1.26
C PRO A 231 16.51 8.66 1.03
N LEU A 232 15.67 9.41 0.32
CA LEU A 232 14.35 8.95 -0.09
C LEU A 232 14.31 8.75 -1.59
N ASN A 233 14.01 7.54 -2.03
CA ASN A 233 13.71 7.24 -3.42
C ASN A 233 12.33 7.76 -3.81
N CYS A 234 12.19 8.14 -5.07
CA CYS A 234 10.89 8.51 -5.59
C CYS A 234 9.95 7.31 -5.64
N PRO A 235 8.66 7.49 -5.32
CA PRO A 235 7.67 6.45 -5.54
C PRO A 235 7.57 6.10 -7.03
N SER A 236 7.35 4.81 -7.34
CA SER A 236 7.08 4.39 -8.71
C SER A 236 5.70 4.89 -9.16
N THR A 237 5.48 4.95 -10.47
CA THR A 237 4.17 5.27 -11.04
C THR A 237 3.08 4.31 -10.55
N MET A 238 3.43 3.04 -10.31
CA MET A 238 2.53 2.04 -9.75
C MET A 238 2.14 2.35 -8.30
N ILE A 239 3.08 2.81 -7.45
CA ILE A 239 2.75 3.24 -6.09
C ILE A 239 1.88 4.51 -6.12
N LEU A 240 2.22 5.48 -6.98
CA LEU A 240 1.44 6.71 -7.11
C LEU A 240 0.00 6.45 -7.56
N ALA A 241 -0.21 5.48 -8.45
CA ALA A 241 -1.54 5.10 -8.92
C ALA A 241 -2.43 4.48 -7.81
N GLN A 242 -1.85 3.96 -6.72
CA GLN A 242 -2.62 3.46 -5.57
C GLN A 242 -3.25 4.58 -4.74
N TYR A 243 -2.74 5.81 -4.86
CA TYR A 243 -3.11 6.95 -4.03
C TYR A 243 -3.65 8.11 -4.87
N ASP A 244 -4.69 7.85 -5.66
CA ASP A 244 -5.35 8.84 -6.52
C ASP A 244 -6.57 9.51 -5.86
N ASN A 245 -7.06 8.96 -4.74
CA ASN A 245 -8.27 9.40 -4.07
C ASN A 245 -7.98 10.05 -2.71
N LYS A 246 -7.93 11.38 -2.72
CA LYS A 246 -7.68 12.22 -1.53
C LYS A 246 -8.49 11.83 -0.29
N ALA A 247 -9.78 11.51 -0.44
CA ALA A 247 -10.64 11.22 0.70
C ALA A 247 -10.32 9.86 1.33
N VAL A 248 -9.95 8.88 0.51
CA VAL A 248 -9.48 7.56 0.95
C VAL A 248 -8.08 7.68 1.56
N ASP A 249 -7.15 8.33 0.86
CA ASP A 249 -5.77 8.52 1.32
C ASP A 249 -5.71 9.15 2.70
N LYS A 250 -6.53 10.19 2.94
CA LYS A 250 -6.60 10.86 4.25
C LYS A 250 -7.01 9.91 5.36
N LYS A 251 -8.03 9.07 5.13
CA LYS A 251 -8.49 8.08 6.11
C LYS A 251 -7.43 6.99 6.36
N VAL A 252 -6.74 6.54 5.31
CA VAL A 252 -5.65 5.57 5.43
C VAL A 252 -4.51 6.16 6.27
N PHE A 253 -4.10 7.39 5.97
CA PHE A 253 -3.08 8.11 6.72
C PHE A 253 -3.46 8.26 8.20
N GLU A 254 -4.67 8.75 8.49
CA GLU A 254 -5.18 8.91 9.86
C GLU A 254 -5.21 7.58 10.64
N ALA A 255 -5.62 6.49 9.99
CA ALA A 255 -5.63 5.16 10.59
C ALA A 255 -4.22 4.65 10.92
N ILE A 256 -3.26 4.88 10.01
CA ILE A 256 -1.84 4.54 10.23
C ILE A 256 -1.26 5.37 11.37
N GLU A 257 -1.52 6.67 11.42
CA GLU A 257 -1.06 7.54 12.52
C GLU A 257 -1.65 7.12 13.87
N ALA A 258 -2.97 6.89 13.94
CA ALA A 258 -3.63 6.44 15.16
C ALA A 258 -3.07 5.10 15.66
N LYS A 259 -2.78 4.16 14.75
CA LYS A 259 -2.12 2.90 15.11
C LYS A 259 -0.71 3.13 15.65
N HIS A 260 0.08 3.98 15.00
CA HIS A 260 1.46 4.23 15.38
C HIS A 260 1.60 5.04 16.68
N ALA A 261 0.60 5.82 17.05
CA ALA A 261 0.53 6.55 18.31
C ALA A 261 0.28 5.63 19.52
N ASN A 262 -0.37 4.47 19.30
CA ASN A 262 -0.73 3.50 20.34
C ASN A 262 0.30 2.35 20.48
N GLN A 263 1.46 2.46 19.83
CA GLN A 263 2.57 1.49 19.81
C GLN A 263 3.89 2.21 20.11
#